data_AF-A0A1N7MSC2-F1
#
_entry.id   AF-A0A1N7MSC2-F1
#
_cell.length_a   1.000
_cell.length_b   1.000
_cell.length_c   1.000
_cell.angle_alpha   90.00
_cell.angle_beta   90.00
_cell.angle_gamma   90.00
#
_symmetry.space_group_name_H-M   'P 1'
#
loop_
_entity.id
_entity.type
_entity.pdbx_description
1 polymer ?
#
loop_
_entity_poly.entity_id
_entity_poly.type
_entity_poly.pdbx_seq_one_letter_code
_entity_poly.pdbx_strand_id
1 'polypeptide(L)'
;MAVKNLEKTVLSALEKLEKLKLDEQLQAELSWCLGSYEYDQNPVGVIEKSSKALELLKSKREENARAVSKKLIEDLEKLVLN
;
A
#
# COMPACT_ATOMS: atom_id res chain seq x y z
N MET A 1 -5.85 -14.36 -12.89
CA MET A 1 -6.43 -14.26 -11.52
C MET A 1 -5.50 -13.60 -10.49
N ALA A 2 -4.30 -13.10 -10.85
CA ALA A 2 -3.37 -12.46 -9.90
C ALA A 2 -3.71 -11.00 -9.54
N VAL A 3 -4.38 -10.27 -10.44
CA VAL A 3 -4.66 -8.83 -10.32
C VAL A 3 -5.58 -8.49 -9.13
N LYS A 4 -6.55 -9.36 -8.81
CA LYS A 4 -7.52 -9.13 -7.72
C LYS A 4 -6.90 -9.06 -6.32
N ASN A 5 -5.69 -9.60 -6.13
CA ASN A 5 -5.03 -9.53 -4.83
C ASN A 5 -4.30 -8.19 -4.66
N LEU A 6 -3.75 -7.61 -5.73
CA LEU A 6 -3.02 -6.34 -5.66
C LEU A 6 -3.93 -5.20 -5.23
N GLU A 7 -5.06 -5.01 -5.90
CA GLU A 7 -6.03 -3.97 -5.53
C GLU A 7 -6.48 -4.07 -4.08
N LYS A 8 -6.86 -5.27 -3.63
CA LYS A 8 -7.33 -5.48 -2.26
C LYS A 8 -6.25 -5.20 -1.23
N THR A 9 -5.02 -5.59 -1.51
CA THR A 9 -3.89 -5.35 -0.61
C THR A 9 -3.54 -3.88 -0.55
N VAL A 10 -3.52 -3.19 -1.70
CA VAL A 10 -3.28 -1.74 -1.77
C VAL A 10 -4.40 -0.96 -1.10
N LEU A 11 -5.67 -1.30 -1.33
CA LEU A 11 -6.81 -0.71 -0.62
C LEU A 11 -6.72 -0.91 0.90
N SER A 12 -6.36 -2.12 1.34
CA SER A 12 -6.18 -2.41 2.76
C SER A 12 -5.02 -1.60 3.37
N ALA A 13 -3.97 -1.32 2.58
CA ALA A 13 -2.85 -0.47 2.97
C ALA A 13 -3.28 1.00 3.08
N LEU A 14 -4.03 1.49 2.08
CA LEU A 14 -4.59 2.83 2.02
C LEU A 14 -5.51 3.11 3.19
N GLU A 15 -6.47 2.23 3.47
CA GLU A 15 -7.33 2.33 4.64
C GLU A 15 -6.54 2.39 5.95
N LYS A 16 -5.40 1.71 6.01
CA LYS A 16 -4.55 1.71 7.20
C LYS A 16 -3.78 3.02 7.33
N LEU A 17 -3.23 3.53 6.23
CA LEU A 17 -2.60 4.85 6.18
C LEU A 17 -3.60 5.94 6.56
N GLU A 18 -4.82 5.92 6.00
CA GLU A 18 -5.92 6.84 6.33
C GLU A 18 -6.29 6.80 7.81
N LYS A 19 -6.51 5.59 8.36
CA LYS A 19 -6.84 5.42 9.80
C LYS A 19 -5.72 5.92 10.70
N LEU A 20 -4.48 5.80 10.28
CA LEU A 20 -3.31 6.27 11.02
C LEU A 20 -2.97 7.74 10.72
N LYS A 21 -3.69 8.37 9.78
CA LYS A 21 -3.41 9.72 9.25
C LYS A 21 -1.94 9.88 8.87
N LEU A 22 -1.39 8.85 8.23
CA LEU A 22 0.00 8.82 7.79
C LEU A 22 0.07 9.28 6.34
N ASP A 23 0.72 10.42 6.13
CA ASP A 23 1.08 10.95 4.83
C ASP A 23 -0.10 10.98 3.84
N GLU A 24 -0.95 12.00 3.99
CA GLU A 24 -2.14 12.22 3.16
C GLU A 24 -1.79 12.36 1.67
N GLN A 25 -0.60 12.89 1.36
CA GLN A 25 -0.10 12.99 0.00
C GLN A 25 0.14 11.60 -0.59
N LEU A 26 0.84 10.72 0.13
CA LEU A 26 1.08 9.36 -0.32
C LEU A 26 -0.22 8.56 -0.49
N GLN A 27 -1.23 8.77 0.36
CA GLN A 27 -2.55 8.16 0.20
C GLN A 27 -3.20 8.58 -1.12
N ALA A 28 -3.22 9.87 -1.41
CA ALA A 28 -3.78 10.40 -2.66
C ALA A 28 -3.02 9.87 -3.88
N GLU A 29 -1.68 9.82 -3.83
CA GLU A 29 -0.85 9.27 -4.90
C GLU A 29 -1.08 7.77 -5.10
N LEU A 30 -1.13 6.98 -4.03
CA LEU A 30 -1.36 5.54 -4.10
C LEU A 30 -2.75 5.22 -4.65
N SER A 31 -3.77 5.99 -4.25
CA SER A 31 -5.14 5.86 -4.75
C SER A 31 -5.22 6.21 -6.23
N TRP A 32 -4.53 7.28 -6.64
CA TRP A 32 -4.45 7.67 -8.05
C TRP A 32 -3.72 6.64 -8.90
N CYS A 33 -2.59 6.11 -8.43
CA CYS A 33 -1.87 5.04 -9.12
C CYS A 33 -2.71 3.77 -9.24
N LEU A 34 -3.52 3.44 -8.22
CA LEU A 34 -4.39 2.28 -8.25
C LEU A 34 -5.51 2.45 -9.29
N GLY A 35 -6.15 3.61 -9.33
CA GLY A 35 -7.12 3.93 -10.38
C GLY A 35 -6.49 3.90 -11.77
N SER A 36 -5.29 4.46 -11.93
CA SER A 36 -4.55 4.41 -13.20
C SER A 36 -4.20 2.97 -13.62
N TYR A 37 -3.92 2.09 -12.66
CA TYR A 37 -3.63 0.67 -12.92
C TYR A 37 -4.85 -0.08 -13.48
N GLU A 38 -6.07 0.27 -13.08
CA GLU A 38 -7.27 -0.34 -13.67
C GLU A 38 -7.40 -0.04 -15.18
N TYR A 39 -6.90 1.11 -15.63
CA TYR A 39 -6.96 1.52 -17.05
C TYR A 39 -5.72 1.10 -17.86
N ASP A 40 -4.53 1.37 -17.34
CA ASP A 40 -3.26 1.16 -18.05
C ASP A 40 -2.67 -0.25 -17.81
N GLN A 41 -3.22 -0.98 -16.84
CA GLN A 41 -2.70 -2.27 -16.34
C GLN A 41 -1.22 -2.24 -15.94
N ASN A 42 -0.67 -1.05 -15.69
CA ASN A 42 0.73 -0.84 -15.37
C ASN A 42 0.98 -0.74 -13.85
N PRO A 43 1.58 -1.77 -13.22
CA PRO A 43 1.74 -1.81 -11.77
C PRO A 43 2.91 -0.96 -11.27
N VAL A 44 3.73 -0.38 -12.15
CA VAL A 44 4.97 0.33 -11.75
C VAL A 44 4.70 1.46 -10.76
N GLY A 45 3.73 2.33 -11.06
CA GLY A 45 3.37 3.42 -10.15
C GLY A 45 2.81 2.92 -8.82
N VAL A 46 1.99 1.87 -8.87
CA VAL A 46 1.41 1.25 -7.67
C VAL A 46 2.51 0.63 -6.81
N ILE A 47 3.47 -0.08 -7.40
CA ILE A 47 4.59 -0.72 -6.70
C ILE A 47 5.48 0.33 -6.04
N GLU A 48 5.83 1.40 -6.76
CA GLU A 48 6.71 2.45 -6.23
C GLU A 48 6.07 3.15 -5.02
N LYS A 49 4.79 3.51 -5.12
CA LYS A 49 4.05 4.13 -4.01
C LYS A 49 3.77 3.13 -2.88
N SER A 50 3.51 1.87 -3.21
CA SER A 50 3.33 0.79 -2.22
C SER A 50 4.60 0.55 -1.41
N SER A 51 5.78 0.71 -2.00
CA SER A 51 7.06 0.64 -1.30
C SER A 51 7.20 1.75 -0.26
N LYS A 52 6.89 3.00 -0.64
CA LYS A 52 6.89 4.13 0.31
C LYS A 52 5.86 3.93 1.42
N ALA A 53 4.69 3.42 1.07
CA ALA A 53 3.64 3.09 2.03
C ALA A 53 4.09 2.01 3.01
N LEU A 54 4.79 0.99 2.52
CA LEU A 54 5.36 -0.08 3.32
C LEU A 54 6.37 0.47 4.35
N GLU A 55 7.30 1.34 3.93
CA GLU A 55 8.28 1.94 4.83
C GLU A 55 7.59 2.75 5.93
N LEU A 56 6.61 3.60 5.58
CA LEU A 56 5.81 4.35 6.55
C LEU A 56 5.04 3.45 7.51
N LEU A 57 4.41 2.39 7.00
CA LEU A 57 3.68 1.43 7.81
C LEU A 57 4.62 0.63 8.73
N LYS A 58 5.84 0.30 8.28
CA LYS A 58 6.88 -0.35 9.09
C LYS A 58 7.37 0.58 10.20
N SER A 59 7.76 1.81 9.88
CA SER A 59 8.15 2.81 10.88
C SER A 59 7.02 3.05 11.88
N LYS A 60 5.77 3.15 11.43
CA LYS A 60 4.65 3.31 12.37
C LYS A 60 4.41 2.08 13.22
N ARG A 61 4.66 0.88 12.69
CA ARG A 61 4.57 -0.36 13.45
C ARG A 61 5.69 -0.49 14.47
N GLU A 62 6.88 0.04 14.21
CA GLU A 62 7.95 0.13 15.21
C GLU A 62 7.54 1.06 16.36
N GLU A 63 6.95 2.21 16.05
CA GLU A 63 6.37 3.10 17.07
C GLU A 63 5.14 2.49 17.76
N ASN A 64 4.35 1.71 17.03
CA ASN A 64 3.06 1.21 17.48
C ASN A 64 2.73 -0.16 16.85
N ALA A 65 3.22 -1.23 17.45
CA ALA A 65 3.17 -2.59 16.89
C ALA A 65 1.76 -3.14 16.60
N ARG A 66 0.73 -2.54 17.19
CA ARG A 66 -0.69 -2.87 16.97
C ARG A 66 -1.36 -2.01 15.88
N ALA A 67 -0.68 -0.96 15.43
CA ALA A 67 -1.20 -0.05 14.41
C ALA A 67 -1.30 -0.72 13.05
N VAL A 68 -0.42 -1.65 12.70
CA VAL A 68 -0.40 -2.31 11.38
C VAL A 68 -0.33 -3.82 11.52
N SER A 69 -1.20 -4.53 10.80
CA SER A 69 -1.23 -5.99 10.77
C SER A 69 0.02 -6.55 10.08
N LYS A 70 0.71 -7.51 10.69
CA LYS A 70 1.88 -8.17 10.10
C LYS A 70 1.59 -8.75 8.70
N LYS A 71 0.40 -9.34 8.54
CA LYS A 71 -0.08 -9.89 7.27
C LYS A 71 -0.15 -8.84 6.15
N LEU A 72 -0.54 -7.61 6.46
CA LEU A 72 -0.64 -6.53 5.47
C LEU A 72 0.74 -6.10 4.97
N ILE A 73 1.71 -6.02 5.87
CA ILE A 73 3.10 -5.72 5.53
C ILE A 73 3.69 -6.82 4.65
N GLU A 74 3.49 -8.09 5.00
CA GLU A 74 3.97 -9.23 4.20
C GLU A 74 3.34 -9.27 2.80
N ASP A 75 2.07 -8.88 2.67
CA ASP A 75 1.36 -8.84 1.38
C ASP A 75 1.85 -7.67 0.50
N LEU A 76 2.05 -6.49 1.09
CA LEU A 76 2.67 -5.33 0.42
C LEU A 76 4.14 -5.60 0.04
N GLU A 77 4.92 -6.25 0.90
CA GLU A 77 6.30 -6.63 0.59
C GLU A 77 6.36 -7.53 -0.63
N LYS A 78 5.46 -8.52 -0.70
CA LYS A 78 5.35 -9.41 -1.87
C LYS A 78 4.97 -8.66 -3.13
N LEU A 79 4.16 -7.61 -3.04
CA LEU A 79 3.81 -6.77 -4.18
C LEU A 79 5.00 -5.95 -4.68
N VAL A 80 5.83 -5.45 -3.76
CA VAL A 80 6.96 -4.57 -4.10
C VAL A 80 8.19 -5.36 -4.60
N LEU A 81 8.39 -6.58 -4.11
CA LEU A 81 9.52 -7.44 -4.50
C LEU A 81 9.34 -8.19 -5.83
N ASN A 82 8.17 -8.10 -6.46
CA ASN A 82 7.78 -8.93 -7.60
C ASN A 82 7.61 -8.12 -8.88
#